data_AF-A0A376RBB5-F1
#
_entry.id   AF-A0A376RBB5-F1
#
_cell.length_a   1.000
_cell.length_b   1.000
_cell.length_c   1.000
_cell.angle_alpha   90.00
_cell.angle_beta   90.00
_cell.angle_gamma   90.00
#
_symmetry.space_group_name_H-M   'P 1'
#
loop_
_entity.id
_entity.type
_entity.pdbx_description
1 polymer ?
#
loop_
_entity_poly.entity_id
_entity_poly.type
_entity_poly.pdbx_seq_one_letter_code
_entity_poly.pdbx_strand_id
1 'polypeptide(L)' 'MFLSPVFYPLSALPVVFQKIVMLNPLAFMIEEARKVVYWGNEPNWTMLAINMLIGLVICAAGFLFFQKTKKGFADVI' A
#
# COMPACT_ATOMS: atom_id res chain seq x y z
N MET A 1 -5.86 1.74 -10.42
CA MET A 1 -7.18 1.08 -10.42
C MET A 1 -7.18 -0.24 -11.20
N PHE A 2 -6.66 -0.30 -12.44
CA PHE A 2 -6.58 -1.57 -13.20
C PHE A 2 -5.40 -2.50 -12.83
N LEU A 3 -4.36 -1.96 -12.18
CA LEU A 3 -3.21 -2.70 -11.63
C LEU A 3 -3.45 -3.27 -10.22
N SER A 4 -4.65 -3.08 -9.67
CA SER A 4 -5.02 -3.60 -8.36
C SER A 4 -5.84 -4.89 -8.59
N PRO A 5 -5.49 -6.03 -7.96
CA PRO A 5 -6.20 -7.31 -8.12
C PRO A 5 -7.55 -7.28 -7.38
N VAL A 6 -8.40 -6.30 -7.70
CA VAL A 6 -9.77 -6.21 -7.16
C VAL A 6 -10.68 -7.17 -7.94
N PHE A 7 -10.51 -7.22 -9.27
CA PHE A 7 -11.38 -8.01 -10.16
C PHE A 7 -10.85 -9.42 -10.45
N TYR A 8 -9.56 -9.70 -10.24
CA TYR A 8 -8.93 -10.99 -10.52
C TYR A 8 -7.88 -11.33 -9.45
N PRO A 9 -7.68 -12.62 -9.11
CA PRO A 9 -6.62 -13.03 -8.18
C PRO A 9 -5.24 -12.89 -8.83
N LEU A 10 -4.20 -12.68 -8.01
CA LEU A 10 -2.80 -12.61 -8.47
C LEU A 10 -2.36 -13.88 -9.21
N SER A 11 -2.92 -15.04 -8.84
CA SER A 11 -2.64 -16.34 -9.48
C SER A 11 -3.05 -16.42 -10.95
N ALA A 12 -3.97 -15.56 -11.41
CA ALA A 12 -4.40 -15.52 -12.81
C ALA A 12 -3.41 -14.77 -13.72
N LEU A 13 -2.44 -14.04 -13.17
CA LEU A 13 -1.43 -13.31 -13.93
C LEU A 13 -0.19 -14.18 -14.23
N PRO A 14 0.48 -13.98 -15.38
CA PRO A 14 1.80 -14.57 -15.62
C PRO A 14 2.81 -14.14 -14.55
N VAL A 15 3.74 -15.03 -14.18
CA VAL A 15 4.70 -14.85 -13.06
C VAL A 15 5.50 -13.54 -13.13
N VAL A 16 5.82 -13.06 -14.33
CA VAL A 16 6.54 -11.78 -14.54
C VAL A 16 5.71 -10.59 -14.05
N PHE A 17 4.40 -10.59 -14.32
CA PHE A 17 3.50 -9.52 -13.92
C PHE A 17 3.10 -9.59 -12.44
N GLN A 18 3.10 -10.79 -11.84
CA GLN A 18 2.85 -10.96 -10.41
C GLN A 18 3.83 -10.15 -9.57
N LYS A 19 5.13 -10.18 -9.88
CA LYS A 19 6.16 -9.41 -9.16
C LYS A 19 5.95 -7.90 -9.28
N ILE A 20 5.57 -7.43 -10.47
CA ILE A 20 5.32 -6.01 -10.72
C ILE A 20 4.08 -5.53 -9.93
N VAL A 21 3.02 -6.33 -9.91
CA VAL A 21 1.80 -6.01 -9.16
C VAL A 21 2.05 -6.07 -7.65
N MET A 22 2.88 -7.00 -7.16
CA MET A 22 3.26 -7.07 -5.75
C MET A 22 4.09 -5.89 -5.25
N LEU A 23 4.71 -5.09 -6.13
CA LEU A 23 5.33 -3.82 -5.74
C LEU A 23 4.30 -2.76 -5.33
N ASN A 24 3.03 -2.93 -5.70
CA ASN A 24 1.97 -2.03 -5.28
C ASN A 24 1.54 -2.39 -3.85
N PRO A 25 1.77 -1.53 -2.85
CA PRO A 25 1.40 -1.80 -1.46
C PRO A 25 -0.12 -2.00 -1.29
N LEU A 26 -0.93 -1.42 -2.17
CA LEU A 26 -2.38 -1.64 -2.18
C LEU A 26 -2.75 -3.04 -2.70
N ALA A 27 -2.00 -3.60 -3.65
CA ALA A 27 -2.27 -4.94 -4.16
C ALA A 27 -2.03 -6.01 -3.07
N PHE A 28 -0.98 -5.84 -2.27
CA PHE A 28 -0.73 -6.68 -1.10
C PHE A 28 -1.90 -6.64 -0.10
N MET A 29 -2.35 -5.43 0.29
CA MET A 29 -3.47 -5.28 1.22
C MET A 29 -4.78 -5.89 0.72
N ILE A 30 -5.07 -5.77 -0.59
CA ILE A 30 -6.27 -6.35 -1.20
C ILE A 30 -6.23 -7.89 -1.16
N GLU A 31 -5.07 -8.48 -1.44
CA GLU A 31 -4.92 -9.94 -1.45
C GLU A 31 -4.99 -10.51 -0.02
N GLU A 32 -4.39 -9.85 0.97
CA GLU A 32 -4.50 -10.26 2.37
C GLU A 32 -5.93 -10.11 2.90
N ALA A 33 -6.63 -9.01 2.57
CA ALA A 33 -8.04 -8.87 2.89
C ALA A 33 -8.88 -10.01 2.28
N ARG A 34 -8.55 -10.42 1.05
CA ARG A 34 -9.22 -11.55 0.39
C ARG A 34 -8.96 -12.87 1.13
N LYS A 35 -7.71 -13.15 1.52
CA LYS A 35 -7.32 -14.33 2.34
C LYS A 35 -8.16 -14.45 3.61
N VAL A 36 -8.33 -13.35 4.33
CA VAL A 36 -9.11 -13.32 5.57
C VAL A 36 -10.61 -13.48 5.29
N VAL A 37 -11.16 -12.72 4.35
CA VAL A 37 -12.62 -12.65 4.12
C VAL A 37 -13.15 -13.88 3.40
N TYR A 38 -12.47 -14.37 2.37
CA TYR A 38 -12.98 -15.48 1.53
C TYR A 38 -12.49 -16.85 1.97
N TRP A 39 -11.26 -16.94 2.51
CA TRP A 39 -10.68 -18.22 2.91
C TRP A 39 -10.58 -18.41 4.42
N GLY A 40 -10.90 -17.39 5.23
CA GLY A 40 -10.83 -17.49 6.69
C GLY A 40 -9.42 -17.67 7.23
N ASN A 41 -8.39 -17.47 6.40
CA ASN A 41 -7.00 -17.61 6.80
C ASN A 41 -6.53 -16.36 7.53
N GLU A 42 -5.58 -16.52 8.45
CA GLU A 42 -4.96 -15.38 9.08
C GLU A 42 -4.12 -14.57 8.08
N PRO A 43 -4.12 -13.23 8.18
CA PRO A 43 -3.28 -12.42 7.34
C PRO A 43 -1.81 -12.58 7.77
N ASN A 44 -0.89 -12.28 6.86
CA ASN A 44 0.52 -12.21 7.21
C ASN A 44 0.80 -10.97 8.08
N TRP A 45 0.73 -11.15 9.40
CA TRP A 45 0.97 -10.10 10.40
C TRP A 45 2.34 -9.44 10.28
N THR A 46 3.36 -10.18 9.88
CA THR A 46 4.72 -9.64 9.69
C THR A 46 4.74 -8.62 8.57
N MET A 47 4.18 -9.00 7.42
CA MET A 47 4.17 -8.13 6.24
C MET A 47 3.20 -6.95 6.40
N LEU A 48 2.11 -7.11 7.16
CA LEU A 48 1.25 -6.01 7.58
C LEU A 48 2.00 -5.00 8.45
N ALA A 49 2.73 -5.46 9.46
CA ALA A 49 3.52 -4.59 10.33
C ALA A 49 4.60 -3.81 9.55
N ILE A 50 5.29 -4.47 8.61
CA ILE A 50 6.28 -3.83 7.74
C ILE A 50 5.62 -2.73 6.88
N ASN A 51 4.49 -3.03 6.23
CA ASN A 51 3.77 -2.04 5.43
C ASN A 51 3.28 -0.86 6.26
N MET A 52 2.80 -1.11 7.48
CA MET A 52 2.37 -0.05 8.40
C MET A 52 3.53 0.85 8.81
N LEU A 53 4.71 0.27 9.11
CA LEU A 53 5.90 1.03 9.47
C LEU A 53 6.39 1.88 8.29
N ILE A 54 6.42 1.32 7.07
CA ILE A 54 6.74 2.08 5.86
C ILE A 54 5.74 3.24 5.66
N GLY A 55 4.44 2.98 5.82
CA GLY A 55 3.40 4.00 5.74
C GLY A 55 3.59 5.12 6.76
N LEU A 56 3.95 4.79 7.99
CA LEU A 56 4.24 5.76 9.04
C LEU A 56 5.48 6.61 8.72
N VAL A 57 6.54 6.00 8.19
CA VAL A 57 7.75 6.73 7.76
C VAL A 57 7.41 7.72 6.64
N ILE A 58 6.64 7.29 5.64
CA ILE A 58 6.19 8.15 4.54
C ILE A 58 5.30 9.28 5.08
N CYS A 59 4.37 8.97 5.98
CA CYS A 59 3.50 9.94 6.63
C CYS A 59 4.31 10.99 7.40
N ALA A 60 5.26 10.57 8.23
CA ALA A 60 6.15 11.45 8.99
C ALA A 60 7.02 12.31 8.06
N ALA A 61 7.60 11.73 7.01
CA ALA A 61 8.39 12.47 6.03
C ALA A 61 7.54 13.54 5.30
N GLY A 62 6.33 13.17 4.87
CA GLY A 62 5.37 14.09 4.26
C GLY A 62 4.94 15.19 5.22
N PHE A 63 4.72 14.88 6.49
CA PHE A 63 4.37 15.85 7.54
C PHE A 63 5.52 16.84 7.81
N LEU A 64 6.76 16.35 7.94
CA LEU A 64 7.94 17.21 8.10
C LEU A 64 8.15 18.11 6.89
N PHE A 65 8.00 17.56 5.69
CA PHE A 65 8.07 18.33 4.45
C PHE A 65 6.99 19.43 4.42
N PHE A 66 5.74 19.07 4.72
CA PHE A 66 4.62 20.00 4.77
C PHE A 66 4.83 21.13 5.79
N GLN A 67 5.31 20.81 7.00
CA GLN A 67 5.63 21.83 7.99
C GLN A 67 6.71 22.80 7.50
N LYS A 68 7.71 22.30 6.76
CA LYS A 68 8.80 23.11 6.22
C LYS A 68 8.34 24.02 5.07
N THR A 69 7.43 23.57 4.23
CA THR A 69 6.90 24.35 3.10
C THR A 69 5.74 25.28 3.48
N LYS A 70 5.04 25.03 4.60
CA LYS A 70 3.91 25.83 5.09
C LYS A 70 4.22 27.33 5.21
N LYS A 71 5.45 27.72 5.55
CA LYS A 71 5.85 29.13 5.65
C LYS A 71 5.76 29.88 4.30
N GLY A 72 6.09 29.22 3.19
CA GLY A 72 6.01 29.82 1.85
C GLY A 72 4.58 29.92 1.29
N PHE A 73 3.61 29.21 1.88
CA PHE A 73 2.19 29.30 1.49
C PHE A 73 1.44 30.41 2.22
N ALA A 74 1.88 30.79 3.42
CA ALA A 74 1.22 31.83 4.21
C ALA A 74 1.55 33.26 3.73
N ASP A 75 2.66 33.45 2.99
CA ASP A 75 3.07 34.75 2.44
C ASP A 75 2.46 35.06 1.05
N VAL A 76 1.51 34.25 0.56
CA VAL A 76 0.90 34.40 -0.78
C VAL A 76 -0.61 34.70 -0.71
N ILE A 77 -1.15 35.06 0.46
CA ILE A 77 -2.56 35.51 0.62
C ILE A 77 -2.60 36.81 1.43
#